data_AF-A0A3C2CMM3-F1
#
_entry.id   AF-A0A3C2CMM3-F1
#
_cell.length_a   1.000
_cell.length_b   1.000
_cell.length_c   1.000
_cell.angle_alpha   90.00
_cell.angle_beta   90.00
_cell.angle_gamma   90.00
#
_symmetry.space_group_name_H-M   'P 1'
#
loop_
_entity.id
_entity.type
_entity.pdbx_description
1 polymer ?
#
loop_
_entity_poly.entity_id
_entity_poly.type
_entity_poly.pdbx_seq_one_letter_code
_entity_poly.pdbx_strand_id
1 'polypeptide(L)'
;FRLMGMDPAVEPEPWTEFAKRVLREEESIDLKSLLCDESVVVGVGDIYSDEILFHAGLRHDRQSDSLSIQEVRRLYRSVVEVIVEAVKHRGTSLEERQFVDIFGESGGFAEHLAVYG
;
A
#
# COMPACT_ATOMS: atom_id res chain seq x y z
N PHE A 1 -16.18 3.71 -16.55
CA PHE A 1 -14.79 3.26 -16.39
C PHE A 1 -14.28 3.81 -15.07
N ARG A 2 -14.27 2.99 -14.02
CA ARG A 2 -13.76 3.41 -12.69
C ARG A 2 -12.24 3.57 -12.87
N LEU A 3 -11.72 4.78 -12.65
CA LEU A 3 -10.29 5.04 -12.72
C LEU A 3 -9.63 4.17 -11.63
N MET A 4 -8.90 3.14 -12.06
CA MET A 4 -8.06 2.36 -11.15
C MET A 4 -6.90 3.26 -10.70
N GLY A 5 -6.52 3.15 -9.43
CA GLY A 5 -5.36 3.80 -8.85
C GLY A 5 -4.05 3.31 -9.46
N MET A 6 -2.93 3.72 -8.86
CA MET A 6 -1.61 3.23 -9.24
C MET A 6 -1.53 1.71 -9.08
N ASP A 7 -0.94 1.01 -10.05
CA ASP A 7 -0.50 -0.38 -9.91
C ASP A 7 1.04 -0.42 -9.87
N PRO A 8 1.65 -0.50 -8.67
CA PRO A 8 3.10 -0.47 -8.53
C PRO A 8 3.81 -1.69 -9.13
N ALA A 9 3.10 -2.80 -9.34
CA ALA A 9 3.67 -4.05 -9.82
C ALA A 9 3.78 -4.10 -11.35
N VAL A 10 2.86 -3.43 -12.06
CA VAL A 10 2.82 -3.39 -13.53
C VAL A 10 3.56 -2.16 -14.06
N GLU A 11 3.15 -0.97 -13.63
CA GLU A 11 3.72 0.29 -14.12
C GLU A 11 3.62 1.36 -13.02
N PRO A 12 4.69 1.56 -12.23
CA PRO A 12 4.67 2.57 -11.18
C PRO A 12 4.62 3.97 -11.80
N GLU A 13 3.53 4.70 -11.55
CA GLU A 13 3.40 6.10 -11.95
C GLU A 13 4.44 6.97 -11.22
N PRO A 14 4.83 8.13 -11.77
CA PRO A 14 5.71 9.06 -11.09
C PRO A 14 5.13 9.49 -9.74
N TRP A 15 5.99 9.67 -8.73
CA TRP A 15 5.58 10.08 -7.38
C TRP A 15 4.72 11.35 -7.34
N THR A 16 4.80 12.21 -8.36
CA THR A 16 4.01 13.43 -8.47
C THR A 16 2.53 13.16 -8.74
N GLU A 17 2.20 12.11 -9.51
CA GLU A 17 0.79 11.72 -9.71
C GLU A 17 0.24 11.05 -8.45
N PHE A 18 1.04 10.17 -7.83
CA PHE A 18 0.72 9.60 -6.52
C PHE A 18 0.46 10.69 -5.47
N ALA A 19 1.31 11.73 -5.44
CA ALA A 19 1.14 12.85 -4.52
C ALA A 19 -0.19 13.59 -4.70
N LYS A 20 -0.68 13.76 -5.94
CA LYS A 20 -1.99 14.37 -6.20
C LYS A 20 -3.15 13.52 -5.68
N ARG A 21 -3.02 12.19 -5.72
CA ARG A 21 -4.02 11.26 -5.19
C ARG A 21 -4.02 11.22 -3.67
N VAL A 22 -2.85 11.35 -3.05
CA VAL A 22 -2.72 11.36 -1.58
C VAL A 22 -3.15 12.72 -1.00
N LEU A 23 -2.71 13.83 -1.59
CA LEU A 23 -2.97 15.18 -1.09
C LEU A 23 -4.27 15.78 -1.67
N ARG A 24 -5.33 14.97 -1.82
CA ARG A 24 -6.61 15.47 -2.35
C ARG A 24 -7.18 16.53 -1.42
N GLU A 25 -7.28 17.76 -1.91
CA GLU A 25 -7.71 18.92 -1.10
C GLU A 25 -9.16 18.81 -0.59
N GLU A 26 -10.01 18.02 -1.25
CA GLU A 26 -11.44 17.91 -0.92
C GLU A 26 -11.77 16.80 0.10
N GLU A 27 -10.84 15.87 0.36
CA GLU A 27 -11.08 14.68 1.19
C GLU A 27 -9.89 14.40 2.12
N SER A 28 -9.90 15.05 3.29
CA SER A 28 -9.03 14.69 4.41
C SER A 28 -9.52 13.37 5.00
N ILE A 29 -8.72 12.32 4.82
CA ILE A 29 -9.00 10.97 5.33
C ILE A 29 -7.76 10.39 5.99
N ASP A 30 -7.95 9.44 6.89
CA ASP A 30 -6.83 8.75 7.53
C ASP A 30 -6.04 7.92 6.51
N LEU A 31 -4.73 7.80 6.72
CA LEU A 31 -3.85 7.16 5.75
C LEU A 31 -4.16 5.69 5.53
N LYS A 32 -4.69 4.98 6.53
CA LYS A 32 -5.06 3.57 6.35
C LYS A 32 -6.25 3.43 5.41
N SER A 33 -7.31 4.21 5.65
CA SER A 33 -8.47 4.27 4.76
C SER A 33 -8.09 4.70 3.34
N LEU A 34 -7.19 5.69 3.21
CA LEU A 34 -6.68 6.16 1.91
C LEU A 34 -5.97 5.05 1.13
N LEU A 35 -5.10 4.29 1.80
CA LEU A 35 -4.34 3.22 1.16
C LEU A 35 -5.22 2.03 0.76
N CYS A 36 -6.29 1.76 1.51
CA CYS A 36 -7.28 0.74 1.16
C CYS A 36 -8.27 1.18 0.06
N ASP A 37 -8.24 2.45 -0.38
CA ASP A 37 -9.02 2.92 -1.53
C ASP A 37 -8.34 2.57 -2.85
N GLU A 38 -8.99 1.71 -3.63
CA GLU A 38 -8.55 1.29 -4.97
C GLU A 38 -8.40 2.46 -5.98
N SER A 39 -8.92 3.66 -5.66
CA SER A 39 -8.70 4.87 -6.46
C SER A 39 -7.28 5.45 -6.30
N VAL A 40 -6.57 5.06 -5.23
CA VAL A 40 -5.22 5.53 -4.88
C VAL A 40 -4.18 4.52 -5.31
N VAL A 41 -4.24 3.30 -4.75
CA VAL A 41 -3.37 2.17 -5.13
C VAL A 41 -4.21 0.90 -5.20
N VAL A 42 -4.05 0.13 -6.27
CA VAL A 42 -4.78 -1.13 -6.43
C VAL A 42 -4.05 -2.25 -5.67
N GLY A 43 -4.80 -3.17 -5.06
CA GLY A 43 -4.24 -4.35 -4.41
C GLY A 43 -3.66 -4.13 -3.01
N VAL A 44 -3.81 -2.93 -2.45
CA VAL A 44 -3.45 -2.64 -1.06
C VAL A 44 -4.67 -2.90 -0.17
N GLY A 45 -4.56 -3.90 0.70
CA GLY A 45 -5.53 -4.18 1.76
C GLY A 45 -4.97 -3.85 3.14
N ASP A 46 -5.71 -4.20 4.20
CA ASP A 46 -5.35 -3.87 5.60
C ASP A 46 -3.93 -4.31 6.01
N ILE A 47 -3.46 -5.47 5.53
CA ILE A 47 -2.13 -5.99 5.88
C ILE A 47 -1.04 -5.13 5.24
N TYR A 48 -1.13 -4.92 3.92
CA TYR A 48 -0.11 -4.15 3.20
C TYR A 48 -0.15 -2.68 3.59
N SER A 49 -1.32 -2.11 3.91
CA SER A 49 -1.40 -0.73 4.37
C SER A 49 -0.65 -0.52 5.69
N ASP A 50 -0.74 -1.46 6.64
CA ASP A 50 0.00 -1.40 7.89
C ASP A 50 1.53 -1.50 7.66
N GLU A 51 1.99 -2.43 6.82
CA GLU A 51 3.41 -2.58 6.48
C GLU A 51 3.95 -1.33 5.75
N ILE A 52 3.20 -0.82 4.77
CA ILE A 52 3.56 0.41 4.03
C ILE A 52 3.70 1.60 4.97
N LEU A 53 2.74 1.77 5.90
CA LEU A 53 2.75 2.88 6.85
C LEU A 53 3.88 2.76 7.86
N PHE A 54 4.14 1.54 8.32
CA PHE A 54 5.27 1.25 9.20
C PHE A 54 6.61 1.59 8.51
N HIS A 55 6.82 1.10 7.29
CA HIS A 55 8.02 1.41 6.49
C HIS A 55 8.15 2.91 6.18
N ALA A 56 7.03 3.61 5.97
CA ALA A 56 7.02 5.05 5.73
C ALA A 56 7.26 5.88 7.01
N GLY A 57 7.15 5.27 8.19
CA GLY A 57 7.19 5.93 9.49
C GLY A 57 5.99 6.84 9.72
N LEU A 58 4.81 6.44 9.23
CA LEU A 58 3.57 7.20 9.31
C LEU A 58 2.54 6.46 10.17
N ARG A 59 1.76 7.21 10.95
CA ARG A 59 0.68 6.63 11.74
C ARG A 59 -0.54 6.38 10.86
N HIS A 60 -1.25 5.28 11.12
CA HIS A 60 -2.48 4.90 10.41
C HIS A 60 -3.59 5.96 10.49
N ASP A 61 -3.73 6.63 11.64
CA ASP A 61 -4.76 7.64 11.93
C ASP A 61 -4.40 9.05 11.43
N ARG A 62 -3.20 9.22 10.87
CA ARG A 62 -2.75 10.51 10.37
C ARG A 62 -3.61 10.93 9.17
N GLN A 63 -3.95 12.21 9.10
CA GLN A 63 -4.71 12.74 7.97
C GLN A 63 -3.82 12.94 6.74
N SER A 64 -4.34 12.60 5.57
CA SER A 64 -3.64 12.69 4.28
C SER A 64 -3.14 14.10 3.95
N ASP A 65 -3.94 15.12 4.25
CA ASP A 65 -3.64 16.55 4.06
C ASP A 65 -2.49 17.09 4.94
N SER A 66 -2.16 16.38 6.03
CA SER A 66 -1.12 16.77 6.99
C SER A 66 0.28 16.31 6.58
N LEU A 67 0.41 15.62 5.44
CA LEU A 67 1.69 15.10 4.96
C LEU A 67 2.52 16.19 4.27
N SER A 68 3.78 16.30 4.68
CA SER A 68 4.78 17.06 3.94
C SER A 68 5.18 16.34 2.65
N ILE A 69 5.73 17.08 1.69
CA ILE A 69 6.27 16.52 0.43
C ILE A 69 7.29 15.40 0.70
N GLN A 70 8.12 15.56 1.73
CA GLN A 70 9.11 14.54 2.09
C GLN A 70 8.44 13.25 2.59
N GLU A 71 7.35 13.37 3.36
CA GLU A 71 6.57 12.22 3.83
C GLU A 71 5.85 11.51 2.70
N VAL A 72 5.24 12.26 1.76
CA VAL A 72 4.61 11.67 0.57
C VAL A 72 5.63 10.89 -0.25
N ARG A 73 6.86 11.40 -0.42
CA ARG A 73 7.93 10.67 -1.11
C ARG A 73 8.36 9.40 -0.38
N ARG A 74 8.39 9.42 0.96
CA ARG A 74 8.67 8.20 1.75
C ARG A 74 7.56 7.18 1.64
N LEU A 75 6.31 7.64 1.72
CA LEU A 75 5.13 6.81 1.53
C LEU A 75 5.14 6.15 0.15
N TYR A 76 5.35 6.92 -0.91
CA TYR A 76 5.46 6.41 -2.28
C TYR A 76 6.51 5.29 -2.41
N ARG A 77 7.73 5.51 -1.87
CA ARG A 77 8.77 4.47 -1.90
C ARG A 77 8.34 3.23 -1.14
N SER A 78 7.73 3.39 0.03
CA SER A 78 7.28 2.27 0.87
C SER A 78 6.18 1.45 0.16
N VAL A 79 5.23 2.13 -0.51
CA VAL A 79 4.22 1.47 -1.36
C VAL A 79 4.88 0.63 -2.44
N VAL A 80 5.80 1.22 -3.21
CA VAL A 80 6.48 0.51 -4.31
C VAL A 80 7.30 -0.66 -3.77
N GLU A 81 8.09 -0.45 -2.71
CA GLU A 81 8.93 -1.48 -2.12
C GLU A 81 8.12 -2.65 -1.58
N VAL A 82 7.09 -2.40 -0.75
CA VAL A 82 6.25 -3.46 -0.15
C VAL A 82 5.50 -4.23 -1.23
N ILE A 83 4.90 -3.55 -2.21
CA ILE A 83 4.12 -4.23 -3.25
C ILE A 83 5.01 -5.01 -4.21
N VAL A 84 6.16 -4.46 -4.62
CA VAL A 84 7.12 -5.18 -5.46
C VAL A 84 7.66 -6.40 -4.73
N GLU A 85 7.95 -6.28 -3.43
CA GLU A 85 8.44 -7.40 -2.62
C GLU A 85 7.35 -8.46 -2.43
N ALA A 86 6.11 -8.06 -2.14
CA ALA A 86 4.98 -8.97 -2.05
C ALA A 86 4.78 -9.75 -3.36
N VAL A 87 4.88 -9.09 -4.53
CA VAL A 87 4.74 -9.75 -5.83
C VAL A 87 5.92 -10.71 -6.11
N LYS A 88 7.15 -10.32 -5.77
CA LYS A 88 8.34 -11.20 -5.93
C LYS A 88 8.21 -12.50 -5.12
N HIS A 89 7.62 -12.44 -3.92
CA HIS A 89 7.43 -13.60 -3.04
C HIS A 89 6.11 -14.36 -3.28
N ARG A 90 5.40 -14.08 -4.39
CA ARG A 90 4.08 -14.65 -4.70
C ARG A 90 2.99 -14.34 -3.65
N GLY A 91 3.11 -13.24 -2.93
CA GLY A 91 2.17 -12.78 -1.92
C GLY A 91 2.41 -13.34 -0.51
N THR A 92 1.54 -12.95 0.42
CA THR A 92 1.58 -13.34 1.84
C THR A 92 0.49 -14.35 2.17
N SER A 93 0.86 -15.59 2.48
CA SER A 93 -0.05 -16.52 3.17
C SER A 93 0.28 -16.51 4.66
N LEU A 94 -0.56 -15.85 5.45
CA LEU A 94 -0.60 -16.04 6.90
C LEU A 94 -1.54 -17.20 7.23
N GLU A 95 -1.14 -18.07 8.17
CA GLU A 95 -1.87 -19.28 8.55
C GLU A 95 -3.31 -19.01 9.04
N GLU A 96 -3.63 -17.77 9.45
CA GLU A 96 -4.95 -17.40 9.97
C GLU A 96 -5.98 -17.10 8.88
N ARG A 97 -5.56 -16.69 7.67
CA ARG A 97 -6.45 -16.50 6.50
C ARG A 97 -5.69 -16.76 5.21
N GLN A 98 -5.94 -17.92 4.62
CA GLN A 98 -5.39 -18.34 3.32
C GLN A 98 -5.67 -17.30 2.25
N PHE A 99 -4.65 -16.51 1.90
CA PHE A 99 -4.61 -15.86 0.61
C PHE A 99 -4.18 -16.93 -0.41
N VAL A 100 -5.10 -17.27 -1.30
CA VAL A 100 -4.85 -18.09 -2.48
C VAL A 100 -4.73 -17.17 -3.68
N ASP A 101 -3.65 -17.35 -4.45
CA ASP A 101 -3.50 -16.83 -5.80
C ASP A 101 -4.76 -17.16 -6.67
N ILE A 102 -5.00 -16.46 -7.77
CA ILE A 102 -5.94 -16.83 -8.84
C ILE A 102 -5.71 -18.26 -9.38
N PHE A 103 -4.56 -18.87 -9.07
CA PHE A 103 -4.23 -20.28 -9.34
C PHE A 103 -4.28 -21.22 -8.11
N GLY A 104 -4.62 -20.74 -6.91
CA GLY A 104 -4.84 -21.58 -5.73
C GLY A 104 -3.58 -22.00 -4.96
N GLU A 105 -2.44 -21.36 -5.18
CA GLU A 105 -1.18 -21.68 -4.46
C GLU A 105 -0.92 -20.72 -3.29
N SER A 106 -0.33 -21.24 -2.20
CA SER A 106 0.02 -20.49 -0.98
C SER A 106 1.35 -19.73 -1.15
N GLY A 107 1.38 -18.45 -0.80
CA GLY A 107 2.53 -17.55 -0.86
C GLY A 107 3.40 -17.53 0.40
N GLY A 108 4.70 -17.28 0.25
CA GLY A 108 5.72 -17.49 1.29
C GLY A 108 6.06 -16.29 2.18
N PHE A 109 5.33 -15.17 2.11
CA PHE A 109 5.74 -13.91 2.77
C PHE A 109 5.50 -13.85 4.30
N ALA A 110 5.04 -14.93 4.95
CA ALA A 110 4.86 -14.95 6.41
C ALA A 110 6.18 -14.71 7.18
N GLU A 111 7.34 -15.04 6.60
CA GLU A 111 8.65 -14.91 7.26
C GLU A 111 9.24 -13.50 7.25
N HIS A 112 8.61 -12.49 6.61
CA HIS A 112 9.13 -11.12 6.48
C HIS A 112 8.28 -10.04 7.15
N LEU A 113 7.23 -10.42 7.90
CA LEU A 113 6.42 -9.46 8.65
C LEU A 113 7.23 -8.87 9.80
N ALA A 114 7.49 -7.56 9.73
CA ALA A 114 8.29 -6.86 10.74
C ALA A 114 7.45 -6.48 11.98
N VAL A 115 6.13 -6.39 11.83
CA VAL A 115 5.22 -5.88 12.87
C VAL A 115 4.01 -6.77 13.08
N TYR A 116 3.54 -7.48 12.05
CA TYR A 116 2.34 -8.28 12.15
C TYR A 116 2.61 -9.67 12.74
N GLY A 117 1.99 -9.96 13.89
CA GLY A 117 2.01 -11.24 14.59
C GLY A 117 0.88 -11.33 15.61
#